data_AF-A0A958XB79-F1
#
_entry.id   AF-A0A958XB79-F1
#
_cell.length_a   1.000
_cell.length_b   1.000
_cell.length_c   1.000
_cell.angle_alpha   90.00
_cell.angle_beta   90.00
_cell.angle_gamma   90.00
#
_symmetry.space_group_name_H-M   'P 1'
#
loop_
_entity.id
_entity.type
_entity.pdbx_description
1 polymer ?
#
loop_
_entity_poly.entity_id
_entity_poly.type
_entity_poly.pdbx_seq_one_letter_code
_entity_poly.pdbx_strand_id
1 'polypeptide(L)'
;MEPHEYRRQLPEFEGNTLGQHFRHILEFFQCLEKGIGSGVVDYASRERNLLYEDNPGVAAAAFGAFAEVLPGLDPSGIVQVKAEFGSDERPDYASTVGRELLFVYDHAIHHLAMIKIGLLVHFPAVRTGKDLGVSPSTIKARKLLNT
;
A
#
# COMPACT_ATOMS: atom_id res chain seq x y z
N MET A 1 -16.23 9.18 -5.66
CA MET A 1 -16.72 7.94 -5.02
C MET A 1 -17.27 8.34 -3.68
N GLU A 2 -18.50 7.95 -3.40
CA GLU A 2 -19.19 8.30 -2.17
C GLU A 2 -18.74 7.40 -0.99
N PRO A 3 -18.82 7.86 0.27
CA PRO A 3 -18.38 7.06 1.42
C PRO A 3 -19.09 5.71 1.58
N HIS A 4 -20.33 5.57 1.10
CA HIS A 4 -21.05 4.29 1.16
C HIS A 4 -20.52 3.28 0.12
N GLU A 5 -20.04 3.76 -1.04
CA GLU A 5 -19.41 2.94 -2.07
C GLU A 5 -18.04 2.44 -1.60
N TYR A 6 -17.27 3.31 -0.97
CA TYR A 6 -15.93 3.02 -0.44
C TYR A 6 -15.93 1.94 0.65
N ARG A 7 -17.00 1.90 1.46
CA ARG A 7 -17.25 0.93 2.54
C ARG A 7 -18.05 -0.29 2.09
N ARG A 8 -18.43 -0.39 0.82
CA ARG A 8 -19.17 -1.54 0.32
C ARG A 8 -18.27 -2.77 0.27
N GLN A 9 -18.71 -3.86 0.89
CA GLN A 9 -18.03 -5.16 0.78
C GLN A 9 -18.20 -5.71 -0.64
N LEU A 10 -17.11 -6.18 -1.25
CA LEU A 10 -17.13 -6.72 -2.60
C LEU A 10 -16.72 -8.21 -2.59
N PRO A 11 -17.39 -9.08 -3.36
CA PRO A 11 -17.03 -10.49 -3.46
C PRO A 11 -15.60 -10.74 -3.95
N GLU A 12 -15.09 -9.89 -4.85
CA GLU A 12 -13.74 -9.97 -5.42
C GLU A 12 -12.66 -9.68 -4.37
N PHE A 13 -13.05 -9.11 -3.23
CA PHE A 13 -12.18 -8.82 -2.09
C PHE A 13 -12.46 -9.75 -0.89
N GLU A 14 -13.15 -10.88 -1.13
CA GLU A 14 -13.54 -11.82 -0.08
C GLU A 14 -14.35 -11.17 1.06
N GLY A 15 -15.21 -10.22 0.69
CA GLY A 15 -16.02 -9.46 1.65
C GLY A 15 -15.31 -8.27 2.30
N ASN A 16 -14.08 -7.95 1.87
CA ASN A 16 -13.45 -6.67 2.24
C ASN A 16 -13.96 -5.51 1.36
N THR A 17 -13.61 -4.29 1.75
CA THR A 17 -14.01 -3.04 1.10
C THR A 17 -12.84 -2.38 0.37
N LEU A 18 -13.13 -1.42 -0.51
CA LEU A 18 -12.10 -0.56 -1.09
C LEU A 18 -11.32 0.16 0.01
N GLY A 19 -12.03 0.69 1.01
CA GLY A 19 -11.42 1.39 2.12
C GLY A 19 -10.48 0.53 2.95
N GLN A 20 -10.81 -0.74 3.17
CA GLN A 20 -9.93 -1.68 3.86
C GLN A 20 -8.61 -1.89 3.12
N HIS A 21 -8.65 -1.99 1.79
CA HIS A 21 -7.45 -2.09 0.97
C HIS A 21 -6.61 -0.81 1.00
N PHE A 22 -7.22 0.37 0.84
CA PHE A 22 -6.48 1.64 0.88
C PHE A 22 -5.87 1.91 2.26
N ARG A 23 -6.62 1.66 3.35
CA ARG A 23 -6.08 1.70 4.71
C ARG A 23 -4.89 0.77 4.85
N HIS A 24 -5.00 -0.47 4.39
CA HIS A 24 -3.92 -1.45 4.50
C HIS A 24 -2.64 -1.00 3.79
N ILE A 25 -2.75 -0.43 2.59
CA ILE A 25 -1.61 0.17 1.88
C ILE A 25 -1.01 1.32 2.70
N LEU A 26 -1.85 2.26 3.15
CA LEU A 26 -1.41 3.45 3.87
C LEU A 26 -0.68 3.11 5.18
N GLU A 27 -1.21 2.16 5.94
CA GLU A 27 -0.62 1.72 7.21
C GLU A 27 0.75 1.08 7.02
N PHE A 28 1.03 0.44 5.88
CA PHE A 28 2.38 -0.07 5.56
C PHE A 28 3.38 1.07 5.34
N PHE A 29 2.98 2.13 4.62
CA PHE A 29 3.81 3.32 4.48
C PHE A 29 4.07 4.01 5.83
N GLN A 30 3.06 4.06 6.70
CA GLN A 30 3.20 4.63 8.05
C GLN A 30 4.10 3.78 8.95
N CYS A 31 4.03 2.44 8.87
CA CYS A 31 4.97 1.55 9.55
C CYS A 31 6.41 1.79 9.10
N LEU A 32 6.61 1.97 7.79
CA LEU A 32 7.93 2.32 7.26
C LEU A 32 8.42 3.66 7.79
N GLU A 33 7.60 4.72 7.69
CA GLU A 33 7.95 6.06 8.20
C GLU A 33 8.35 6.02 9.69
N LYS A 34 7.52 5.41 10.53
CA LYS A 34 7.79 5.24 11.96
C LYS A 34 9.06 4.41 12.20
N GLY A 35 9.22 3.33 11.43
CA GLY A 35 10.35 2.40 11.57
C GLY A 35 11.69 2.98 11.13
N ILE A 36 11.69 3.93 10.19
CA ILE A 36 12.89 4.71 9.84
C ILE A 36 13.34 5.54 11.04
N GLY A 37 12.40 6.19 11.73
CA GLY A 37 12.72 7.00 12.91
C GLY A 37 13.18 6.19 14.13
N SER A 38 12.69 4.96 14.30
CA SER A 38 13.04 4.08 15.43
C SER A 38 14.20 3.13 15.13
N GLY A 39 14.57 2.94 13.86
CA GLY A 39 15.53 1.93 13.39
C GLY A 39 14.95 0.52 13.23
N VAL A 40 13.67 0.31 13.55
CA VAL A 40 12.99 -1.00 13.43
C VAL A 40 11.63 -0.82 12.75
N VAL A 41 11.47 -1.45 11.58
CA VAL A 41 10.21 -1.52 10.84
C VAL A 41 9.45 -2.79 11.26
N ASP A 42 8.21 -2.62 11.69
CA ASP A 42 7.31 -3.72 12.05
C ASP A 42 5.96 -3.51 11.38
N TYR A 43 5.73 -4.22 10.27
CA TYR A 43 4.48 -4.14 9.51
C TYR A 43 3.31 -4.88 10.19
N ALA A 44 3.61 -5.80 11.12
CA ALA A 44 2.59 -6.56 11.83
C ALA A 44 1.99 -5.76 12.99
N SER A 45 2.75 -4.82 13.57
CA SER A 45 2.28 -3.89 14.61
C SER A 45 1.58 -2.64 14.07
N ARG A 46 1.15 -2.65 12.80
CA ARG A 46 0.42 -1.54 12.19
C ARG A 46 -0.82 -1.14 13.00
N GLU A 47 -0.93 0.15 13.27
CA GLU A 47 -2.07 0.74 13.96
C GLU A 47 -3.27 0.80 13.01
N ARG A 48 -4.38 0.16 13.41
CA ARG A 48 -5.60 0.13 12.58
C ARG A 48 -6.43 1.38 12.78
N ASN A 49 -6.34 2.33 11.85
CA ASN A 49 -7.16 3.54 11.90
C ASN A 49 -8.38 3.40 10.98
N LEU A 50 -9.56 3.23 11.59
CA LEU A 50 -10.82 3.00 10.86
C LEU A 50 -11.25 4.21 10.02
N LEU A 51 -10.79 5.43 10.34
CA LEU A 51 -11.12 6.62 9.55
C LEU A 51 -10.59 6.52 8.11
N TYR A 52 -9.47 5.81 7.89
CA TYR A 52 -8.91 5.62 6.56
C TYR A 52 -9.74 4.67 5.70
N GLU A 53 -10.44 3.70 6.30
CA GLU A 53 -11.34 2.81 5.55
C GLU A 53 -12.77 3.35 5.43
N ASP A 54 -13.16 4.29 6.30
CA ASP A 54 -14.48 4.88 6.27
C ASP A 54 -14.59 6.12 5.37
N ASN A 55 -13.50 6.89 5.25
CA ASN A 55 -13.50 8.17 4.57
C ASN A 55 -12.40 8.24 3.50
N PRO A 56 -12.74 8.22 2.20
CA PRO A 56 -11.75 8.28 1.13
C PRO A 56 -10.99 9.61 1.10
N GLY A 57 -11.59 10.71 1.57
CA GLY A 57 -10.93 12.01 1.69
C GLY A 57 -9.85 12.02 2.78
N VAL A 58 -10.11 11.39 3.93
CA VAL A 58 -9.10 11.25 5.00
C VAL A 58 -7.95 10.36 4.54
N ALA A 59 -8.24 9.23 3.89
CA ALA A 59 -7.22 8.36 3.32
C ALA A 59 -6.36 9.11 2.27
N ALA A 60 -7.01 9.86 1.36
CA ALA A 60 -6.30 10.64 0.35
C ALA A 60 -5.39 11.72 0.97
N ALA A 61 -5.86 12.43 2.00
CA ALA A 61 -5.05 13.42 2.71
C ALA A 61 -3.83 12.77 3.38
N ALA A 62 -3.99 11.59 3.98
CA ALA A 62 -2.89 10.87 4.62
C ALA A 62 -1.86 10.34 3.60
N PHE A 63 -2.29 9.86 2.44
CA PHE A 63 -1.36 9.56 1.33
C PHE A 63 -0.60 10.81 0.86
N GLY A 64 -1.29 11.94 0.75
CA GLY A 64 -0.67 13.23 0.42
C GLY A 64 0.41 13.61 1.44
N ALA A 65 0.12 13.49 2.74
CA ALA A 65 1.09 13.78 3.79
C ALA A 65 2.35 12.91 3.69
N PHE A 66 2.20 11.60 3.44
CA PHE A 66 3.36 10.72 3.25
C PHE A 66 4.15 11.07 1.98
N ALA A 67 3.48 11.47 0.90
CA ALA A 67 4.14 11.87 -0.35
C ALA A 67 5.07 13.07 -0.17
N GLU A 68 4.75 13.99 0.75
CA GLU A 68 5.62 15.13 1.09
C GLU A 68 6.90 14.72 1.85
N VAL A 69 6.85 13.60 2.59
CA VAL A 69 8.00 13.08 3.35
C VAL A 69 8.94 12.27 2.46
N LEU A 70 8.40 11.61 1.44
CA LEU A 70 9.11 10.68 0.55
C LEU A 70 10.45 11.21 -0.02
N PRO A 71 10.56 12.47 -0.49
CA PRO A 71 11.83 13.00 -1.03
C PRO A 71 12.94 13.14 0.00
N GLY A 72 12.60 13.20 1.30
CA GLY A 72 13.55 13.36 2.39
C GLY A 72 14.12 12.05 2.94
N LEU A 73 13.62 10.89 2.48
CA LEU A 73 14.09 9.60 2.95
C LEU A 73 15.47 9.29 2.36
N ASP A 74 16.41 8.84 3.19
CA ASP A 74 17.69 8.32 2.77
C ASP A 74 17.58 6.81 2.45
N PRO A 75 17.63 6.38 1.17
CA PRO A 75 17.48 4.97 0.82
C PRO A 75 18.61 4.08 1.34
N SER A 76 19.76 4.67 1.70
CA SER A 76 20.91 3.94 2.23
C SER A 76 20.85 3.71 3.75
N GLY A 77 19.89 4.35 4.43
CA GLY A 77 19.68 4.17 5.86
C GLY A 77 19.43 2.70 6.21
N ILE A 78 20.10 2.22 7.26
CA ILE A 78 19.97 0.84 7.73
C ILE A 78 18.81 0.75 8.71
N VAL A 79 17.97 -0.27 8.55
CA VAL A 79 16.86 -0.59 9.47
C VAL A 79 16.87 -2.09 9.76
N GLN A 80 16.27 -2.48 10.88
CA GLN A 80 15.86 -3.87 11.10
C GLN A 80 14.39 -4.02 10.72
N VAL A 81 14.01 -5.18 10.20
CA VAL A 81 12.62 -5.54 9.96
C VAL A 81 12.25 -6.66 10.90
N LYS A 82 11.26 -6.41 11.75
CA LYS A 82 10.71 -7.43 12.65
C LYS A 82 9.68 -8.26 11.91
N ALA A 83 10.07 -9.47 11.52
CA ALA A 83 9.21 -10.34 10.75
C ALA A 83 8.09 -10.95 11.60
N GLU A 84 6.98 -11.26 10.94
CA GLU A 84 5.84 -11.99 11.50
C GLU A 84 5.49 -13.13 10.54
N PHE A 85 5.59 -14.36 11.03
CA PHE A 85 5.32 -15.59 10.27
C PHE A 85 4.21 -16.43 10.89
N GLY A 86 3.52 -15.92 11.92
CA GLY A 86 2.47 -16.62 12.66
C GLY A 86 2.99 -17.57 13.75
N SER A 87 4.27 -17.48 14.10
CA SER A 87 4.92 -18.21 15.20
C SER A 87 5.15 -17.32 16.42
N ASP A 88 5.39 -17.93 17.58
CA ASP A 88 5.80 -17.19 18.79
C ASP A 88 7.10 -16.41 18.59
N GLU A 89 8.00 -16.93 17.75
CA GLU A 89 9.23 -16.26 17.37
C GLU A 89 8.98 -15.25 16.24
N ARG A 90 9.51 -14.03 16.44
CA ARG A 90 9.47 -12.92 15.49
C ARG A 90 10.88 -12.39 15.26
N PRO A 91 11.65 -13.00 14.34
CA PRO A 91 13.05 -12.65 14.12
C PRO A 91 13.20 -11.27 13.48
N ASP A 92 14.31 -10.62 13.80
CA ASP A 92 14.71 -9.35 13.18
C ASP A 92 15.70 -9.62 12.03
N TYR A 93 15.49 -8.94 10.90
CA TYR A 93 16.37 -9.02 9.73
C TYR A 93 16.92 -7.65 9.34
N ALA A 94 18.21 -7.60 8.99
CA ALA A 94 18.81 -6.39 8.46
C ALA A 94 18.24 -6.04 7.07
N SER A 95 17.90 -4.77 6.88
CA SER A 95 17.43 -4.22 5.62
C SER A 95 17.92 -2.77 5.45
N THR A 96 17.47 -2.11 4.39
CA THR A 96 17.68 -0.68 4.16
C THR A 96 16.36 0.02 3.88
N VAL A 97 16.31 1.33 4.13
CA VAL A 97 15.13 2.15 3.80
C VAL A 97 14.74 1.98 2.34
N GLY A 98 15.71 1.96 1.40
CA GLY A 98 15.43 1.74 -0.02
C GLY A 98 14.84 0.37 -0.32
N ARG A 99 15.31 -0.68 0.36
CA ARG A 99 14.76 -2.04 0.22
C ARG A 99 13.34 -2.13 0.76
N GLU A 100 13.05 -1.45 1.86
CA GLU A 100 11.71 -1.42 2.45
C GLU A 100 10.74 -0.52 1.66
N LEU A 101 11.23 0.59 1.09
CA LEU A 101 10.48 1.40 0.14
C LEU A 101 10.03 0.58 -1.08
N LEU A 102 10.93 -0.26 -1.63
CA LEU A 102 10.58 -1.19 -2.70
C LEU A 102 9.49 -2.18 -2.25
N PHE A 103 9.59 -2.71 -1.03
CA PHE A 103 8.58 -3.63 -0.50
C PHE A 103 7.20 -2.98 -0.39
N VAL A 104 7.07 -1.83 0.26
CA VAL A 104 5.78 -1.15 0.41
C VAL A 104 5.22 -0.68 -0.94
N TYR A 105 6.09 -0.35 -1.89
CA TYR A 105 5.71 -0.02 -3.26
C TYR A 105 5.11 -1.23 -4.01
N ASP A 106 5.77 -2.38 -3.99
CA ASP A 106 5.26 -3.60 -4.64
C ASP A 106 3.99 -4.12 -3.94
N HIS A 107 3.92 -4.00 -2.61
CA HIS A 107 2.72 -4.32 -1.83
C HIS A 107 1.54 -3.43 -2.22
N ALA A 108 1.79 -2.13 -2.40
CA ALA A 108 0.79 -1.20 -2.91
C ALA A 108 0.33 -1.58 -4.33
N ILE A 109 1.25 -1.90 -5.25
CA ILE A 109 0.91 -2.36 -6.61
C ILE A 109 0.00 -3.59 -6.56
N HIS A 110 0.33 -4.57 -5.72
CA HIS A 110 -0.47 -5.79 -5.55
C HIS A 110 -1.91 -5.45 -5.15
N HIS A 111 -2.11 -4.61 -4.12
CA HIS A 111 -3.44 -4.20 -3.71
C HIS A 111 -4.15 -3.31 -4.73
N LEU A 112 -3.43 -2.43 -5.44
CA LEU A 112 -4.02 -1.63 -6.51
C LEU A 112 -4.51 -2.51 -7.67
N ALA A 113 -3.88 -3.66 -7.93
CA ALA A 113 -4.37 -4.64 -8.91
C ALA A 113 -5.71 -5.24 -8.49
N MET A 114 -5.84 -5.63 -7.21
CA MET A 114 -7.12 -6.09 -6.65
C MET A 114 -8.17 -4.99 -6.71
N ILE A 115 -7.86 -3.80 -6.19
CA ILE A 115 -8.76 -2.63 -6.20
C ILE A 115 -9.28 -2.35 -7.60
N LYS A 116 -8.41 -2.40 -8.62
CA LYS A 116 -8.81 -2.21 -10.02
C LYS A 116 -9.86 -3.22 -10.47
N ILE A 117 -9.73 -4.50 -10.10
CA ILE A 117 -10.73 -5.53 -10.42
C ILE A 117 -12.09 -5.15 -9.84
N GLY A 118 -12.15 -4.82 -8.55
CA GLY A 118 -13.40 -4.41 -7.90
C GLY A 118 -13.99 -3.13 -8.51
N LEU A 119 -13.17 -2.13 -8.83
CA LEU A 119 -13.61 -0.91 -9.52
C LEU A 119 -14.23 -1.20 -10.88
N LEU A 120 -13.61 -2.07 -11.69
CA LEU A 120 -14.10 -2.41 -13.02
C LEU A 120 -15.44 -3.15 -13.00
N VAL A 121 -15.64 -4.05 -12.03
CA VAL A 121 -16.87 -4.86 -11.92
C VAL A 121 -18.02 -4.04 -11.33
N HIS A 122 -17.74 -3.28 -10.28
CA HIS A 122 -18.78 -2.74 -9.40
C HIS A 122 -18.97 -1.22 -9.50
N PHE A 123 -18.03 -0.52 -10.10
CA PHE A 123 -18.00 0.95 -10.19
C PHE A 123 -17.53 1.43 -11.58
N PRO A 124 -18.17 1.02 -12.69
CA PRO A 124 -17.69 1.29 -14.05
C PRO A 124 -17.62 2.79 -14.42
N ALA A 125 -18.31 3.66 -13.68
CA ALA A 125 -18.19 5.11 -13.82
C ALA A 125 -16.82 5.65 -13.32
N VAL A 126 -16.14 4.92 -12.43
CA VAL A 126 -14.81 5.27 -11.92
C VAL A 126 -13.76 4.86 -12.96
N ARG A 127 -13.22 5.86 -13.65
CA ARG A 127 -12.13 5.64 -14.61
C ARG A 127 -10.83 5.36 -13.89
N THR A 128 -10.17 4.26 -14.25
CA THR A 128 -8.82 3.92 -13.77
C THR A 128 -7.82 4.02 -14.91
N GLY A 129 -6.56 4.33 -14.58
CA GLY A 129 -5.48 4.26 -15.55
C GLY A 129 -5.27 2.83 -16.04
N LYS A 130 -4.97 2.67 -17.33
CA LYS A 130 -4.74 1.34 -17.94
C LYS A 130 -3.68 0.52 -17.21
N ASP A 131 -2.69 1.19 -16.61
CA ASP A 131 -1.53 0.59 -15.94
C ASP A 131 -1.67 0.56 -14.41
N LEU A 132 -2.84 0.93 -13.85
CA LEU A 132 -3.09 0.80 -12.40
C LEU A 132 -2.91 -0.67 -11.98
N GLY A 133 -2.16 -0.90 -10.90
CA GLY A 133 -1.86 -2.24 -10.38
C GLY A 133 -0.93 -3.07 -11.26
N VAL A 134 -0.20 -2.46 -12.19
CA VAL A 134 0.77 -3.15 -13.06
C VAL A 134 2.18 -2.75 -12.65
N SER A 135 3.08 -3.73 -12.53
CA SER A 135 4.47 -3.46 -12.17
C SER A 135 5.19 -2.62 -13.23
N PRO A 136 6.13 -1.73 -12.85
CA PRO A 136 6.91 -0.93 -13.79
C PRO A 136 7.67 -1.75 -14.82
N SER A 137 8.19 -2.92 -14.43
CA SER A 137 8.92 -3.82 -15.33
C SER A 137 8.02 -4.36 -16.44
N THR A 138 6.77 -4.72 -16.13
CA THR A 138 5.78 -5.13 -17.12
C THR A 138 5.38 -3.99 -18.06
N ILE A 139 5.21 -2.78 -17.53
CA ILE A 139 4.91 -1.59 -18.35
C ILE A 139 6.08 -1.31 -19.32
N LYS A 140 7.32 -1.38 -18.83
CA LYS A 140 8.54 -1.21 -19.64
C LYS A 140 8.62 -2.24 -20.75
N ALA A 141 8.38 -3.52 -20.44
CA ALA A 141 8.38 -4.61 -21.43
C ALA A 141 7.34 -4.39 -22.54
N ARG A 142 6.10 -3.99 -22.18
CA ARG A 142 5.05 -3.67 -23.17
C ARG A 142 5.45 -2.53 -24.10
N LYS A 143 6.11 -1.49 -23.57
CA LYS A 143 6.58 -0.36 -24.39
C LYS A 143 7.65 -0.79 -25.39
N LEU A 144 8.57 -1.66 -24.99
CA LEU A 144 9.63 -2.19 -25.86
C LEU A 144 9.12 -3.15 -26.94
N LEU A 145 8.01 -3.85 -26.69
CA LEU A 145 7.38 -4.74 -27.68
C LEU A 145 6.46 -4.00 -28.67
N ASN A 146 6.06 -2.76 -28.35
CA ASN A 146 5.20 -1.91 -29.17
C ASN A 146 5.99 -0.84 -29.96
N THR A 147 7.33 -0.89 -29.92
CA THR A 147 8.27 -0.12 -30.74
C THR A 147 8.92 -1.01 -31.77
#